data_AF-A0A173S9N9-F1
#
_entry.id   AF-A0A173S9N9-F1
#
_cell.length_a   1.000
_cell.length_b   1.000
_cell.length_c   1.000
_cell.angle_alpha   90.00
_cell.angle_beta   90.00
_cell.angle_gamma   90.00
#
_symmetry.space_group_name_H-M   'P 1'
#
loop_
_entity.id
_entity.type
_entity.pdbx_description
1 polymer ?
#
loop_
_entity_poly.entity_id
_entity_poly.type
_entity_poly.pdbx_seq_one_letter_code
_entity_poly.pdbx_strand_id
1 'polypeptide(L)'
;MGKMIKCKTCSKEIASKAKVCPECGAKNKKSFYKKWWFWLIILFVMIGAFGGEDSSNHSESNQTIEQEVDQVNKVEETTQKTENTTQVEEKVEENIPTEYKSALKKATTYSDIMNMSKAGVYDQLTSEYGEKFSPEAAQYAIDNVQVDWKENALKKATTYSNTMNMSKAGVYDQLTSEYGEKFTAEEAQYAVDNVKADWEENALKKAETYQKMMSMSPSAIYDQLTSEYGEKFTAEEAQYAIDHLQ
;
A
#
# COMPACT_ATOMS: atom_id res chain seq x y z
N MET A 1 30.81 21.36 15.83
CA MET A 1 31.39 20.88 14.55
C MET A 1 30.43 19.88 13.93
N GLY A 2 30.08 20.03 12.65
CA GLY A 2 29.16 19.10 11.99
C GLY A 2 29.80 17.72 11.80
N LYS A 3 29.05 16.63 12.01
CA LYS A 3 29.53 15.27 11.75
C LYS A 3 29.90 15.13 10.27
N MET A 4 31.14 14.75 9.97
CA MET A 4 31.60 14.47 8.61
C MET A 4 31.29 13.01 8.24
N ILE A 5 30.99 12.77 6.96
CA ILE A 5 30.74 11.44 6.39
C ILE A 5 31.45 11.33 5.05
N LYS A 6 31.73 10.10 4.58
CA LYS A 6 32.23 9.88 3.23
C LYS A 6 31.10 9.88 2.22
N CYS A 7 31.27 10.60 1.11
CA CYS A 7 30.35 10.55 -0.03
C CYS A 7 30.30 9.14 -0.59
N LYS A 8 29.10 8.59 -0.82
CA LYS A 8 28.93 7.21 -1.32
C LYS A 8 29.40 7.01 -2.77
N THR A 9 29.56 8.09 -3.53
CA THR A 9 29.93 8.04 -4.94
C THR A 9 31.43 8.25 -5.17
N CYS A 10 32.03 9.22 -4.48
CA CYS A 10 33.45 9.57 -4.69
C CYS A 10 34.34 9.37 -3.45
N SER A 11 33.79 8.86 -2.34
CA SER A 11 34.49 8.57 -1.08
C SER A 11 35.15 9.77 -0.37
N LYS A 12 35.05 10.99 -0.92
CA LYS A 12 35.53 12.22 -0.29
C LYS A 12 34.68 12.61 0.92
N GLU A 13 35.31 13.28 1.89
CA GLU A 13 34.64 13.72 3.11
C GLU A 13 33.71 14.90 2.84
N ILE A 14 32.47 14.80 3.32
CA ILE A 14 31.44 15.83 3.20
C ILE A 14 30.70 16.00 4.54
N ALA A 15 30.12 17.17 4.77
CA ALA A 15 29.27 17.39 5.93
C ALA A 15 28.01 16.50 5.85
N SER A 16 27.65 15.84 6.95
CA SER A 16 26.46 14.96 7.03
C SER A 16 25.13 15.64 6.70
N LYS A 17 25.07 16.99 6.76
CA LYS A 17 23.91 17.79 6.41
C LYS A 17 23.92 18.33 4.97
N ALA A 18 25.02 18.19 4.23
CA ALA A 18 25.11 18.63 2.84
C ALA A 18 24.14 17.79 1.99
N LYS A 19 23.24 18.45 1.22
CA LYS A 19 22.28 17.77 0.34
C LYS A 19 22.94 17.22 -0.94
N VAL A 20 24.03 17.85 -1.38
CA VAL A 20 24.79 17.52 -2.59
C VAL A 20 26.27 17.53 -2.24
N CYS A 21 27.02 16.55 -2.79
CA CYS A 21 28.46 16.49 -2.66
C CYS A 21 29.10 17.63 -3.49
N PRO A 22 29.92 18.52 -2.90
CA PRO A 22 30.54 19.64 -3.62
C PRO A 22 31.59 19.18 -4.65
N GLU A 23 32.07 17.94 -4.54
CA GLU A 23 33.17 17.41 -5.36
C GLU A 23 32.69 16.67 -6.60
N CYS A 24 31.55 15.99 -6.53
CA CYS A 24 31.04 15.17 -7.64
C CYS A 24 29.57 15.41 -7.98
N GLY A 25 28.89 16.34 -7.29
CA GLY A 25 27.48 16.63 -7.55
C GLY A 25 26.49 15.54 -7.12
N ALA A 26 26.95 14.44 -6.53
CA ALA A 26 26.07 13.36 -6.09
C ALA A 26 25.15 13.79 -4.94
N LYS A 27 23.87 13.40 -5.00
CA LYS A 27 22.89 13.68 -3.93
C LYS A 27 23.20 12.83 -2.69
N ASN A 28 23.31 13.48 -1.55
CA ASN A 28 23.52 12.84 -0.26
C ASN A 28 22.15 12.52 0.38
N LYS A 29 21.53 11.42 -0.04
CA LYS A 29 20.28 10.93 0.58
C LYS A 29 20.58 10.39 1.99
N LYS A 30 19.94 10.96 3.01
CA LYS A 30 20.00 10.44 4.38
C LYS A 30 19.48 9.00 4.39
N SER A 31 20.21 8.11 5.06
CA SER A 31 19.70 6.76 5.33
C SER A 31 18.41 6.84 6.13
N PHE A 32 17.31 6.42 5.51
CA PHE A 32 15.98 6.40 6.12
C PHE A 32 15.91 5.47 7.33
N TYR A 33 16.78 4.44 7.40
CA TYR A 33 16.89 3.53 8.54
C TYR A 33 17.35 4.15 9.87
N LYS A 34 17.81 5.40 9.85
CA LYS A 34 18.18 6.15 11.07
C LYS A 34 17.02 6.94 11.66
N LYS A 35 15.87 6.97 10.98
CA LYS A 35 14.65 7.59 11.50
C LYS A 35 13.91 6.53 12.33
N TRP A 36 13.35 6.92 13.47
CA TRP A 36 12.76 6.03 14.47
C TRP A 36 11.67 5.09 13.92
N TRP A 37 10.79 5.58 13.03
CA TRP A 37 9.77 4.81 12.31
C TRP A 37 10.27 3.59 11.51
N PHE A 38 11.54 3.54 11.08
CA PHE A 38 12.09 2.36 10.37
C PHE A 38 12.23 1.15 11.31
N TRP A 39 12.43 1.39 12.62
CA TRP A 39 12.48 0.33 13.63
C TRP A 39 11.07 -0.18 13.98
N LEU A 40 10.02 0.64 13.83
CA LEU A 40 8.63 0.19 13.97
C LEU A 40 8.23 -0.79 12.86
N ILE A 41 8.64 -0.54 11.62
CA ILE A 41 8.37 -1.44 10.48
C ILE A 41 9.09 -2.79 10.69
N ILE A 42 10.35 -2.78 11.14
CA ILE A 42 11.09 -4.01 11.46
C ILE A 42 10.41 -4.80 12.59
N LEU A 43 9.91 -4.12 13.63
CA LEU A 43 9.20 -4.77 14.72
C LEU A 43 7.91 -5.46 14.24
N PHE A 44 7.14 -4.82 13.37
CA PHE A 44 5.94 -5.41 12.77
C PHE A 44 6.26 -6.62 11.88
N VAL A 45 7.34 -6.59 11.10
CA VAL A 45 7.78 -7.73 10.28
C VAL A 45 8.27 -8.91 11.13
N MET A 46 8.96 -8.64 12.24
CA MET A 46 9.46 -9.70 13.13
C MET A 46 8.35 -10.37 13.96
N ILE A 47 7.26 -9.65 14.27
CA ILE A 47 6.07 -10.23 14.92
C ILE A 47 5.25 -11.07 13.92
N GLY A 48 5.27 -10.72 12.61
CA GLY A 48 4.60 -11.47 11.56
C GLY A 48 5.27 -12.79 11.13
N ALA A 49 6.46 -13.12 11.67
CA ALA A 49 7.23 -14.31 11.27
C ALA A 49 7.22 -15.45 12.31
N PHE A 50 6.50 -15.32 13.43
CA PHE A 50 6.33 -16.39 14.43
C PHE A 50 4.86 -16.81 14.52
N GLY A 51 4.40 -17.58 13.53
CA GLY A 51 3.08 -18.21 13.54
C GLY A 51 2.97 -19.26 12.45
N GLY A 52 3.29 -20.52 12.77
CA GLY A 52 2.92 -21.67 11.95
C GLY A 52 4.02 -22.71 11.72
N GLU A 53 4.26 -23.54 12.73
CA GLU A 53 4.84 -24.89 12.59
C GLU A 53 3.65 -25.86 12.53
N ASP A 54 3.39 -26.48 11.36
CA ASP A 54 3.23 -27.94 11.25
C ASP A 54 2.99 -28.42 9.80
N SER A 55 3.90 -29.31 9.39
CA SER A 55 3.67 -30.58 8.70
C SER A 55 2.97 -30.66 7.32
N SER A 56 3.83 -30.79 6.30
CA SER A 56 3.57 -31.24 4.93
C SER A 56 3.47 -32.76 4.77
N ASN A 57 2.53 -33.23 3.94
CA ASN A 57 2.58 -34.40 3.04
C ASN A 57 1.17 -34.54 2.41
N HIS A 58 0.89 -34.91 1.16
CA HIS A 58 1.58 -35.36 -0.06
C HIS A 58 0.43 -35.28 -1.13
N SER A 59 0.60 -34.90 -2.39
CA SER A 59 0.90 -35.85 -3.47
C SER A 59 0.72 -35.16 -4.82
N GLU A 60 1.72 -35.36 -5.68
CA GLU A 60 1.72 -35.03 -7.10
C GLU A 60 0.71 -35.89 -7.87
N SER A 61 0.17 -35.35 -8.96
CA SER A 61 -0.08 -36.11 -10.18
C SER A 61 -0.08 -35.18 -11.39
N ASN A 62 0.98 -35.29 -12.19
CA ASN A 62 1.05 -34.80 -13.57
C ASN A 62 0.17 -35.67 -14.47
N GLN A 63 -0.52 -35.07 -15.44
CA GLN A 63 -0.70 -35.71 -16.74
C GLN A 63 -0.93 -34.72 -17.88
N THR A 64 0.02 -34.78 -18.80
CA THR A 64 0.08 -34.24 -20.16
C THR A 64 -0.94 -34.93 -21.07
N ILE A 65 -1.59 -34.20 -21.96
CA ILE A 65 -2.14 -34.74 -23.21
C ILE A 65 -1.74 -33.80 -24.36
N GLU A 66 -0.86 -34.29 -25.21
CA GLU A 66 -0.68 -33.85 -26.60
C GLU A 66 -1.67 -34.60 -27.51
N GLN A 67 -1.84 -34.02 -28.71
CA GLN A 67 -2.34 -34.55 -29.99
C GLN A 67 -3.62 -33.85 -30.48
N GLU A 68 -3.82 -33.53 -31.75
CA GLU A 68 -2.99 -33.27 -32.95
C GLU A 68 -4.03 -33.01 -34.08
N VAL A 69 -3.73 -32.11 -35.03
CA VAL A 69 -4.24 -31.99 -36.43
C VAL A 69 -5.77 -31.84 -36.68
N ASP A 70 -6.31 -31.18 -37.71
CA ASP A 70 -5.78 -30.65 -38.98
C ASP A 70 -6.80 -29.70 -39.67
N GLN A 71 -6.31 -29.00 -40.70
CA GLN A 71 -7.00 -28.50 -41.91
C GLN A 71 -7.81 -27.19 -41.92
N VAL A 72 -7.08 -26.12 -42.26
CA VAL A 72 -7.15 -25.30 -43.50
C VAL A 72 -8.41 -25.43 -44.37
N ASN A 73 -9.09 -24.30 -44.61
CA ASN A 73 -9.50 -23.92 -45.96
C ASN A 73 -9.66 -22.39 -46.11
N LYS A 74 -9.05 -21.89 -47.19
CA LYS A 74 -8.89 -20.50 -47.63
C LYS A 74 -9.93 -20.20 -48.72
N VAL A 75 -10.66 -19.09 -48.64
CA VAL A 75 -11.17 -18.36 -49.83
C VAL A 75 -11.19 -16.86 -49.53
N GLU A 76 -10.56 -16.10 -50.43
CA GLU A 76 -10.41 -14.64 -50.48
C GLU A 76 -11.54 -13.95 -51.29
N GLU A 77 -11.49 -12.61 -51.26
CA GLU A 77 -12.17 -11.57 -52.08
C GLU A 77 -13.41 -10.91 -51.43
N THR A 78 -13.28 -9.73 -50.82
CA THR A 78 -13.04 -8.36 -51.38
C THR A 78 -14.32 -7.73 -51.95
N THR A 79 -14.83 -6.66 -51.32
CA THR A 79 -15.05 -5.32 -51.93
C THR A 79 -15.42 -4.26 -50.86
N GLN A 80 -14.68 -3.14 -50.94
CA GLN A 80 -14.76 -1.76 -50.38
C GLN A 80 -16.18 -1.15 -50.23
N LYS A 81 -16.50 -0.06 -49.48
CA LYS A 81 -15.87 0.96 -48.59
C LYS A 81 -17.01 1.91 -48.11
N THR A 82 -16.77 2.69 -47.04
CA THR A 82 -17.34 4.03 -46.65
C THR A 82 -17.87 4.01 -45.20
N GLU A 83 -17.00 4.23 -44.20
CA GLU A 83 -16.68 5.51 -43.52
C GLU A 83 -17.55 5.75 -42.26
N ASN A 84 -17.12 6.38 -41.16
CA ASN A 84 -15.82 6.65 -40.54
C ASN A 84 -16.14 7.49 -39.29
N THR A 85 -16.17 6.91 -38.08
CA THR A 85 -16.14 7.69 -36.81
C THR A 85 -15.56 6.87 -35.63
N THR A 86 -15.48 5.54 -35.71
CA THR A 86 -15.09 4.69 -34.56
C THR A 86 -13.64 4.14 -34.62
N GLN A 87 -12.86 4.44 -35.67
CA GLN A 87 -11.58 3.75 -35.94
C GLN A 87 -10.32 4.35 -35.31
N VAL A 88 -10.42 5.38 -34.47
CA VAL A 88 -9.23 5.98 -33.82
C VAL A 88 -8.88 5.29 -32.50
N GLU A 89 -9.85 4.68 -31.82
CA GLU A 89 -9.66 4.06 -30.51
C GLU A 89 -9.11 2.61 -30.64
N GLU A 90 -9.50 1.89 -31.68
CA GLU A 90 -9.17 0.47 -31.86
C GLU A 90 -7.74 0.24 -32.42
N LYS A 91 -7.15 1.23 -33.10
CA LYS A 91 -5.82 1.07 -33.75
C LYS A 91 -4.63 1.36 -32.82
N VAL A 92 -4.88 1.84 -31.60
CA VAL A 92 -3.84 2.13 -30.61
C VAL A 92 -3.53 0.90 -29.74
N GLU A 93 -4.48 -0.03 -29.57
CA GLU A 93 -4.28 -1.24 -28.75
C GLU A 93 -3.20 -2.19 -29.29
N GLU A 94 -3.00 -2.23 -30.61
CA GLU A 94 -2.03 -3.16 -31.24
C GLU A 94 -0.56 -2.78 -31.00
N ASN A 95 -0.24 -1.53 -30.61
CA ASN A 95 1.16 -1.08 -30.43
C ASN A 95 1.50 -0.68 -28.99
N ILE A 96 0.79 -1.22 -28.00
CA ILE A 96 1.14 -1.02 -26.58
C ILE A 96 2.33 -1.93 -26.23
N PRO A 97 3.46 -1.39 -25.71
CA PRO A 97 4.59 -2.20 -25.30
C PRO A 97 4.23 -3.29 -24.26
N THR A 98 4.88 -4.45 -24.34
CA THR A 98 4.63 -5.56 -23.39
C THR A 98 4.83 -5.18 -21.93
N GLU A 99 5.77 -4.27 -21.65
CA GLU A 99 6.01 -3.74 -20.30
C GLU A 99 4.77 -3.01 -19.75
N TYR A 100 4.07 -2.24 -20.59
CA TYR A 100 2.91 -1.45 -20.21
C TYR A 100 1.72 -2.36 -19.88
N LYS A 101 1.51 -3.42 -20.68
CA LYS A 101 0.50 -4.46 -20.41
C LYS A 101 0.80 -5.18 -19.09
N SER A 102 2.08 -5.46 -18.81
CA SER A 102 2.51 -6.11 -17.57
C SER A 102 2.30 -5.20 -16.35
N ALA A 103 2.65 -3.92 -16.47
CA ALA A 103 2.43 -2.92 -15.44
C ALA A 103 0.93 -2.75 -15.14
N LEU A 104 0.07 -2.70 -16.16
CA LEU A 104 -1.38 -2.64 -16.00
C LEU A 104 -1.93 -3.84 -15.22
N LYS A 105 -1.52 -5.06 -15.59
CA LYS A 105 -1.95 -6.28 -14.86
C LYS A 105 -1.51 -6.27 -13.40
N LYS A 106 -0.30 -5.77 -13.12
CA LYS A 106 0.20 -5.60 -11.75
C LYS A 106 -0.56 -4.53 -10.99
N ALA A 107 -0.88 -3.41 -11.62
CA ALA A 107 -1.72 -2.35 -11.04
C ALA A 107 -3.08 -2.90 -10.61
N THR A 108 -3.75 -3.67 -11.48
CA THR A 108 -5.00 -4.37 -11.16
C THR A 108 -4.83 -5.29 -9.95
N THR A 109 -3.77 -6.09 -9.92
CA THR A 109 -3.51 -7.01 -8.80
C THR A 109 -3.33 -6.26 -7.46
N TYR A 110 -2.55 -5.18 -7.47
CA TYR A 110 -2.31 -4.37 -6.27
C TYR A 110 -3.56 -3.63 -5.80
N SER A 111 -4.38 -3.16 -6.73
CA SER A 111 -5.69 -2.61 -6.41
C SER A 111 -6.61 -3.68 -5.80
N ASP A 112 -6.85 -4.78 -6.51
CA ASP A 112 -7.96 -5.68 -6.19
C ASP A 112 -7.68 -6.56 -4.97
N ILE A 113 -6.42 -6.98 -4.81
CA ILE A 113 -6.03 -7.89 -3.72
C ILE A 113 -5.55 -7.09 -2.51
N MET A 114 -4.72 -6.05 -2.74
CA MET A 114 -4.09 -5.31 -1.66
C MET A 114 -4.83 -4.02 -1.30
N ASN A 115 -5.86 -3.62 -2.05
CA ASN A 115 -6.66 -2.41 -1.83
C ASN A 115 -5.78 -1.16 -1.70
N MET A 116 -4.72 -1.09 -2.51
CA MET A 116 -3.77 0.02 -2.46
C MET A 116 -4.38 1.28 -3.04
N SER A 117 -3.87 2.44 -2.61
CA SER A 117 -4.20 3.73 -3.22
C SER A 117 -3.55 3.88 -4.60
N LYS A 118 -4.04 4.83 -5.40
CA LYS A 118 -3.45 5.18 -6.70
C LYS A 118 -1.95 5.49 -6.57
N ALA A 119 -1.58 6.28 -5.58
CA ALA A 119 -0.18 6.63 -5.31
C ALA A 119 0.64 5.43 -4.85
N GLY A 120 0.08 4.59 -3.96
CA GLY A 120 0.73 3.37 -3.49
C GLY A 120 1.00 2.39 -4.62
N VAL A 121 0.04 2.19 -5.53
CA VAL A 121 0.22 1.33 -6.71
C VAL A 121 1.35 1.86 -7.60
N TYR A 122 1.37 3.16 -7.90
CA TYR A 122 2.45 3.76 -8.70
C TYR A 122 3.84 3.56 -8.07
N ASP A 123 3.95 3.83 -6.77
CA ASP A 123 5.20 3.65 -6.03
C ASP A 123 5.66 2.20 -6.06
N GLN A 124 4.73 1.25 -5.93
CA GLN A 124 5.05 -0.17 -5.94
C GLN A 124 5.52 -0.66 -7.32
N LEU A 125 4.90 -0.16 -8.40
CA LEU A 125 5.29 -0.46 -9.77
C LEU A 125 6.69 0.08 -10.09
N THR A 126 7.03 1.27 -9.60
CA THR A 126 8.30 1.94 -9.91
C THR A 126 9.43 1.65 -8.90
N SER A 127 9.12 1.03 -7.76
CA SER A 127 10.07 0.78 -6.68
C SER A 127 11.28 -0.06 -7.13
N GLU A 128 12.48 0.38 -6.74
CA GLU A 128 13.73 -0.38 -6.90
C GLU A 128 13.72 -1.73 -6.15
N TYR A 129 12.78 -1.92 -5.22
CA TYR A 129 12.59 -3.18 -4.48
C TYR A 129 11.29 -3.90 -4.86
N GLY A 130 10.47 -3.30 -5.72
CA GLY A 130 9.20 -3.86 -6.21
C GLY A 130 9.35 -4.38 -7.63
N GLU A 131 8.48 -3.91 -8.52
CA GLU A 131 8.39 -4.40 -9.91
C GLU A 131 9.43 -3.75 -10.86
N LYS A 132 9.95 -2.56 -10.50
CA LYS A 132 10.96 -1.81 -11.29
C LYS A 132 10.52 -1.47 -12.72
N PHE A 133 9.23 -1.31 -12.96
CA PHE A 133 8.74 -0.81 -14.24
C PHE A 133 9.26 0.61 -14.49
N SER A 134 9.42 0.96 -15.77
CA SER A 134 9.66 2.35 -16.16
C SER A 134 8.55 3.28 -15.62
N PRO A 135 8.87 4.54 -15.24
CA PRO A 135 7.87 5.52 -14.84
C PRO A 135 6.73 5.67 -15.86
N GLU A 136 7.05 5.59 -17.15
CA GLU A 136 6.08 5.70 -18.24
C GLU A 136 5.14 4.49 -18.30
N ALA A 137 5.64 3.26 -18.12
CA ALA A 137 4.80 2.07 -18.03
C ALA A 137 3.91 2.07 -16.79
N ALA A 138 4.43 2.53 -15.65
CA ALA A 138 3.65 2.67 -14.41
C ALA A 138 2.57 3.75 -14.54
N GLN A 139 2.89 4.89 -15.16
CA GLN A 139 1.91 5.94 -15.42
C GLN A 139 0.81 5.46 -16.36
N TYR A 140 1.19 4.76 -17.45
CA TYR A 140 0.22 4.12 -18.33
C TYR A 140 -0.70 3.16 -17.56
N ALA A 141 -0.14 2.31 -16.69
CA ALA A 141 -0.94 1.40 -15.88
C ALA A 141 -1.94 2.15 -15.00
N ILE A 142 -1.53 3.22 -14.34
CA ILE A 142 -2.39 4.03 -13.47
C ILE A 142 -3.49 4.76 -14.24
N ASP A 143 -3.22 5.19 -15.47
CA ASP A 143 -4.19 5.90 -16.30
C ASP A 143 -5.21 4.96 -16.95
N ASN A 144 -4.87 3.68 -17.11
CA ASN A 144 -5.71 2.69 -17.78
C ASN A 144 -6.34 1.65 -16.84
N VAL A 145 -5.94 1.61 -15.57
CA VAL A 145 -6.54 0.70 -14.59
C VAL A 145 -7.93 1.21 -14.20
N GLN A 146 -8.94 0.35 -14.34
CA GLN A 146 -10.32 0.65 -13.98
C GLN A 146 -10.56 0.27 -12.51
N VAL A 147 -10.39 1.24 -11.62
CA VAL A 147 -10.46 1.03 -10.16
C VAL A 147 -11.30 2.11 -9.51
N ASP A 148 -12.17 1.70 -8.58
CA ASP A 148 -12.78 2.61 -7.62
C ASP A 148 -11.84 2.77 -6.40
N TRP A 149 -11.09 3.85 -6.40
CA TRP A 149 -10.12 4.13 -5.32
C TRP A 149 -10.80 4.43 -3.98
N LYS A 150 -12.05 4.89 -3.98
CA LYS A 150 -12.82 5.09 -2.74
C LYS A 150 -13.18 3.76 -2.10
N GLU A 151 -13.52 2.76 -2.91
CA GLU A 151 -13.76 1.40 -2.44
C GLU A 151 -12.49 0.78 -1.85
N ASN A 152 -11.33 0.97 -2.48
CA ASN A 152 -10.05 0.53 -1.92
C ASN A 152 -9.77 1.18 -0.55
N ALA A 153 -10.01 2.49 -0.43
CA ALA A 153 -9.87 3.22 0.84
C ALA A 153 -10.82 2.66 1.91
N LEU A 154 -12.08 2.37 1.55
CA LEU A 154 -13.07 1.79 2.46
C LEU A 154 -12.66 0.39 2.97
N LYS A 155 -12.13 -0.46 2.09
CA LYS A 155 -11.62 -1.79 2.49
C LYS A 155 -10.41 -1.67 3.41
N LYS A 156 -9.51 -0.72 3.16
CA LYS A 156 -8.40 -0.40 4.07
C LYS A 156 -8.87 0.12 5.41
N ALA A 157 -9.81 1.07 5.43
CA ALA A 157 -10.43 1.56 6.66
C ALA A 157 -11.04 0.43 7.49
N THR A 158 -11.78 -0.47 6.82
CA THR A 158 -12.38 -1.65 7.43
C THR A 158 -11.32 -2.56 8.04
N THR A 159 -10.21 -2.79 7.33
CA THR A 159 -9.09 -3.58 7.84
C THR A 159 -8.47 -2.94 9.08
N TYR A 160 -8.19 -1.63 9.04
CA TYR A 160 -7.60 -0.91 10.17
C TYR A 160 -8.50 -0.90 11.40
N SER A 161 -9.81 -0.71 11.21
CA SER A 161 -10.79 -0.85 12.28
C SER A 161 -10.74 -2.27 12.86
N ASN A 162 -10.95 -3.30 12.04
CA ASN A 162 -11.19 -4.66 12.54
C ASN A 162 -9.94 -5.36 13.09
N THR A 163 -8.77 -5.06 12.53
CA THR A 163 -7.53 -5.77 12.86
C THR A 163 -6.61 -4.99 13.79
N MET A 164 -6.68 -3.66 13.74
CA MET A 164 -5.84 -2.78 14.54
C MET A 164 -6.62 -1.98 15.58
N ASN A 165 -7.95 -2.09 15.60
CA ASN A 165 -8.84 -1.40 16.55
C ASN A 165 -8.55 0.10 16.59
N MET A 166 -8.32 0.70 15.42
CA MET A 166 -8.01 2.13 15.32
C MET A 166 -9.29 2.96 15.50
N SER A 167 -9.14 4.19 15.99
CA SER A 167 -10.23 5.18 16.00
C SER A 167 -10.55 5.66 14.59
N LYS A 168 -11.73 6.27 14.42
CA LYS A 168 -12.11 6.89 13.13
C LYS A 168 -11.08 7.91 12.65
N ALA A 169 -10.58 8.76 13.56
CA ALA A 169 -9.56 9.77 13.24
C ALA A 169 -8.20 9.13 12.92
N GLY A 170 -7.78 8.12 13.69
CA GLY A 170 -6.55 7.39 13.44
C GLY A 170 -6.57 6.68 12.07
N VAL A 171 -7.71 6.10 11.69
CA VAL A 171 -7.89 5.49 10.35
C VAL A 171 -7.72 6.55 9.26
N TYR A 172 -8.34 7.72 9.39
CA TYR A 172 -8.19 8.81 8.43
C TYR A 172 -6.72 9.24 8.26
N ASP A 173 -6.01 9.44 9.37
CA ASP A 173 -4.60 9.82 9.36
C ASP A 173 -3.74 8.75 8.67
N GLN A 174 -4.01 7.47 8.94
CA GLN A 174 -3.27 6.37 8.34
C GLN A 174 -3.52 6.24 6.83
N LEU A 175 -4.76 6.46 6.39
CA LEU A 175 -5.11 6.43 4.98
C LEU A 175 -4.43 7.56 4.20
N THR A 176 -4.35 8.75 4.78
CA THR A 176 -3.78 9.95 4.12
C THR A 176 -2.28 10.11 4.30
N SER A 177 -1.68 9.41 5.26
CA SER A 177 -0.26 9.52 5.58
C SER A 177 0.63 9.27 4.37
N GLU A 178 1.61 10.16 4.15
CA GLU A 178 2.71 9.99 3.17
C GLU A 178 3.55 8.72 3.42
N TYR A 179 3.39 8.13 4.59
CA TYR A 179 4.12 6.96 5.06
C TYR A 179 3.21 5.74 5.27
N GLY A 180 1.90 5.94 5.17
CA GLY A 180 0.87 4.90 5.22
C GLY A 180 0.37 4.61 3.82
N GLU A 181 -0.95 4.78 3.63
CA GLU A 181 -1.61 4.33 2.41
C GLU A 181 -1.62 5.36 1.28
N LYS A 182 -1.41 6.67 1.55
CA LYS A 182 -1.39 7.75 0.55
C LYS A 182 -2.67 7.89 -0.29
N PHE A 183 -3.82 7.57 0.28
CA PHE A 183 -5.10 7.97 -0.33
C PHE A 183 -5.23 9.49 -0.32
N THR A 184 -6.02 10.01 -1.26
CA THR A 184 -6.43 11.42 -1.21
C THR A 184 -7.30 11.69 0.02
N ALA A 185 -7.38 12.94 0.44
CA ALA A 185 -8.22 13.33 1.57
C ALA A 185 -9.69 12.97 1.31
N GLU A 186 -10.16 13.13 0.07
CA GLU A 186 -11.53 12.84 -0.34
C GLU A 186 -11.85 11.33 -0.29
N GLU A 187 -10.92 10.48 -0.71
CA GLU A 187 -11.07 9.01 -0.63
C GLU A 187 -11.02 8.53 0.83
N ALA A 188 -10.10 9.06 1.62
CA ALA A 188 -10.00 8.73 3.03
C ALA A 188 -11.24 9.19 3.81
N GLN A 189 -11.75 10.39 3.52
CA GLN A 189 -12.98 10.92 4.12
C GLN A 189 -14.18 10.03 3.77
N TYR A 190 -14.33 9.68 2.49
CA TYR A 190 -15.35 8.72 2.07
C TYR A 190 -15.24 7.40 2.84
N ALA A 191 -14.03 6.86 2.97
CA ALA A 191 -13.80 5.60 3.67
C ALA A 191 -14.24 5.66 5.15
N VAL A 192 -13.83 6.69 5.90
CA VAL A 192 -14.18 6.81 7.32
C VAL A 192 -15.64 7.20 7.56
N ASP A 193 -16.32 7.75 6.57
CA ASP A 193 -17.76 8.02 6.63
C ASP A 193 -18.62 6.81 6.29
N ASN A 194 -18.08 5.85 5.53
CA ASN A 194 -18.82 4.67 5.08
C ASN A 194 -18.39 3.36 5.77
N VAL A 195 -17.29 3.36 6.52
CA VAL A 195 -16.87 2.19 7.29
C VAL A 195 -17.90 1.86 8.36
N LYS A 196 -18.33 0.60 8.39
CA LYS A 196 -19.23 0.06 9.41
C LYS A 196 -18.38 -0.52 10.52
N ALA A 197 -18.07 0.31 11.51
CA ALA A 197 -17.26 -0.03 12.66
C ALA A 197 -18.00 0.28 13.96
N ASP A 198 -17.74 -0.53 14.97
CA ASP A 198 -18.09 -0.24 16.36
C ASP A 198 -16.87 0.43 17.01
N TRP A 199 -16.89 1.76 17.09
CA TRP A 199 -15.75 2.53 17.54
C TRP A 199 -15.55 2.44 19.06
N GLU A 200 -16.63 2.22 19.81
CA GLU A 200 -16.60 1.97 21.26
C GLU A 200 -15.90 0.64 21.55
N GLU A 201 -16.22 -0.40 20.79
CA GLU A 201 -15.54 -1.70 20.85
C GLU A 201 -14.05 -1.60 20.45
N ASN A 202 -13.72 -0.81 19.42
CA ASN A 202 -12.33 -0.56 19.06
C ASN A 202 -11.55 0.09 20.22
N ALA A 203 -12.16 1.09 20.88
CA ALA A 203 -11.56 1.77 22.03
C ALA A 203 -11.34 0.80 23.19
N LEU A 204 -12.33 -0.07 23.48
CA LEU A 204 -12.23 -1.09 24.53
C LEU A 204 -11.07 -2.07 24.24
N LYS A 205 -10.97 -2.61 23.03
CA LYS A 205 -9.86 -3.52 22.66
C LYS A 205 -8.47 -2.85 22.78
N LYS A 206 -8.39 -1.55 22.48
CA LYS A 206 -7.16 -0.77 22.71
C LYS A 206 -6.86 -0.60 24.20
N ALA A 207 -7.87 -0.30 25.01
CA ALA A 207 -7.75 -0.21 26.46
C ALA A 207 -7.25 -1.53 27.07
N GLU A 208 -7.85 -2.66 26.70
CA GLU A 208 -7.44 -4.01 27.12
C GLU A 208 -5.98 -4.29 26.72
N THR A 209 -5.59 -3.92 25.50
CA THR A 209 -4.21 -4.09 25.01
C THR A 209 -3.23 -3.28 25.86
N TYR A 210 -3.53 -2.02 26.16
CA TYR A 210 -2.69 -1.16 27.00
C TYR A 210 -2.60 -1.66 28.44
N GLN A 211 -3.71 -2.10 29.01
CA GLN A 211 -3.73 -2.68 30.34
C GLN A 211 -2.90 -3.97 30.39
N LYS A 212 -3.10 -4.88 29.43
CA LYS A 212 -2.43 -6.19 29.40
C LYS A 212 -0.94 -6.12 29.10
N MET A 213 -0.55 -5.31 28.11
CA MET A 213 0.83 -5.29 27.60
C MET A 213 1.71 -4.26 28.30
N MET A 214 1.11 -3.18 28.81
CA MET A 214 1.83 -2.05 29.39
C MET A 214 1.48 -1.79 30.86
N SER A 215 0.54 -2.55 31.43
CA SER A 215 0.09 -2.41 32.83
C SER A 215 -0.33 -0.98 33.18
N MET A 216 -0.89 -0.26 32.19
CA MET A 216 -1.33 1.11 32.36
C MET A 216 -2.55 1.19 33.27
N SER A 217 -2.66 2.27 34.05
CA SER A 217 -3.86 2.54 34.86
C SER A 217 -5.02 3.02 33.96
N PRO A 218 -6.29 2.88 34.40
CA PRO A 218 -7.44 3.37 33.63
C PRO A 218 -7.34 4.85 33.24
N SER A 219 -6.86 5.72 34.14
CA SER A 219 -6.65 7.14 33.83
C SER A 219 -5.60 7.35 32.74
N ALA A 220 -4.48 6.62 32.78
CA ALA A 220 -3.45 6.74 31.76
C ALA A 220 -3.90 6.17 30.41
N ILE A 221 -4.75 5.13 30.43
CA ILE A 221 -5.39 4.59 29.23
C ILE A 221 -6.34 5.62 28.62
N TYR A 222 -7.19 6.25 29.42
CA TYR A 222 -8.08 7.32 28.96
C TYR A 222 -7.31 8.46 28.26
N ASP A 223 -6.26 8.94 28.91
CA ASP A 223 -5.39 10.00 28.35
C ASP A 223 -4.76 9.54 27.02
N GLN A 224 -4.34 8.28 26.94
CA GLN A 224 -3.74 7.72 25.72
C GLN A 224 -4.76 7.53 24.59
N LEU A 225 -5.97 7.09 24.92
CA LEU A 225 -7.05 6.89 23.94
C LEU A 225 -7.48 8.22 23.32
N THR A 226 -7.57 9.29 24.13
CA THR A 226 -8.02 10.63 23.70
C THR A 226 -6.90 11.51 23.15
N SER A 227 -5.63 11.14 23.35
CA SER A 227 -4.49 11.96 22.94
C SER A 227 -4.42 12.19 21.43
N GLU A 228 -4.19 13.45 21.04
CA GLU A 228 -3.90 13.90 19.67
C GLU A 228 -2.64 13.26 19.05
N TYR A 229 -1.75 12.71 19.89
CA TYR A 229 -0.57 11.98 19.44
C TYR A 229 -0.68 10.46 19.73
N GLY A 230 -1.79 10.04 20.34
CA GLY A 230 -2.10 8.67 20.69
C GLY A 230 -3.13 8.08 19.73
N GLU A 231 -4.23 7.58 20.28
CA GLU A 231 -5.23 6.84 19.49
C GLU A 231 -6.34 7.72 18.92
N LYS A 232 -6.54 8.96 19.40
CA LYS A 232 -7.55 9.91 18.89
C LYS A 232 -9.00 9.41 18.90
N PHE A 233 -9.36 8.56 19.85
CA PHE A 233 -10.77 8.29 20.13
C PHE A 233 -11.45 9.55 20.67
N THR A 234 -12.77 9.63 20.47
CA THR A 234 -13.58 10.64 21.15
C THR A 234 -13.56 10.41 22.66
N ALA A 235 -13.87 11.45 23.44
CA ALA A 235 -13.95 11.33 24.89
C ALA A 235 -15.01 10.30 25.31
N GLU A 236 -16.12 10.23 24.56
CA GLU A 236 -17.22 9.29 24.78
C GLU A 236 -16.78 7.85 24.55
N GLU A 237 -16.13 7.55 23.42
CA GLU A 237 -15.60 6.20 23.12
C GLU A 237 -14.52 5.77 24.12
N ALA A 238 -13.63 6.69 24.50
CA ALA A 238 -12.61 6.42 25.51
C ALA A 238 -13.23 6.18 26.89
N GLN A 239 -14.25 6.94 27.27
CA GLN A 239 -14.94 6.74 28.54
C GLN A 239 -15.68 5.40 28.55
N TYR A 240 -16.36 5.04 27.45
CA TYR A 240 -16.96 3.72 27.29
C TYR A 240 -15.93 2.61 27.52
N ALA A 241 -14.75 2.73 26.89
CA ALA A 241 -13.68 1.76 27.04
C ALA A 241 -13.23 1.61 28.50
N ILE A 242 -13.10 2.71 29.25
CA ILE A 242 -12.72 2.67 30.68
C ILE A 242 -13.82 2.04 31.54
N ASP A 243 -15.08 2.39 31.30
CA ASP A 243 -16.22 1.90 32.08
C ASP A 243 -16.42 0.39 31.92
N HIS A 244 -15.96 -0.17 30.79
CA HIS A 244 -16.09 -1.59 30.46
C HIS A 244 -14.77 -2.37 30.60
N LEU A 245 -13.67 -1.73 31.04
CA LEU A 245 -12.38 -2.36 31.25
C LEU A 245 -12.38 -3.19 32.56
N GLN A 246 -12.04 -4.48 32.47
CA GLN A 246 -12.02 -5.42 33.61
C GLN A 246 -10.66 -5.55 34.31
#